data_AF-A0A2N1JVN5-F1
#
_entry.id   AF-A0A2N1JVN5-F1
#
_cell.length_a   1.000
_cell.length_b   1.000
_cell.length_c   1.000
_cell.angle_alpha   90.00
_cell.angle_beta   90.00
_cell.angle_gamma   90.00
#
_symmetry.space_group_name_H-M   'P 1'
#
loop_
_entity.id
_entity.type
_entity.pdbx_description
1 polymer ?
#
loop_
_entity_poly.entity_id
_entity_poly.type
_entity_poly.pdbx_seq_one_letter_code
_entity_poly.pdbx_strand_id
1 'polypeptide(L)'
;MYSQQNYPYDQAMYYNPQNYGYESTNEVRDMELEDYRPDDAEDAPTSPPPSQAPSLPSTFASPAQAGNMKSWMCNCLGRWGYLRLHRPGPFGRDLWFFPTEVRRSGVSGYTWQGGRRRKVSYRYQQISNFMCFA
;
A
#
# COMPACT_ATOMS: atom_id res chain seq x y z
N MET A 1 -49.72 30.06 -31.73
CA MET A 1 -48.48 29.55 -32.36
C MET A 1 -48.03 28.34 -31.56
N TYR A 2 -47.90 27.19 -32.25
CA TYR A 2 -47.24 25.92 -31.90
C TYR A 2 -47.41 25.36 -30.47
N SER A 3 -48.22 24.32 -30.24
CA SER A 3 -48.01 22.87 -30.51
C SER A 3 -46.73 22.29 -29.89
N GLN A 4 -46.90 21.34 -28.94
CA GLN A 4 -46.52 19.92 -29.04
C GLN A 4 -46.69 19.26 -27.64
N GLN A 5 -47.62 18.30 -27.47
CA GLN A 5 -47.45 16.83 -27.65
C GLN A 5 -46.62 16.20 -26.52
N ASN A 6 -46.93 15.06 -25.89
CA ASN A 6 -47.98 14.05 -26.04
C ASN A 6 -47.97 13.17 -24.76
N TYR A 7 -49.07 12.46 -24.52
CA TYR A 7 -49.46 11.70 -23.33
C TYR A 7 -48.79 10.28 -23.21
N PRO A 8 -49.40 9.28 -22.50
CA PRO A 8 -49.17 8.88 -21.11
C PRO A 8 -48.81 7.36 -21.02
N TYR A 9 -48.63 6.77 -19.84
CA TYR A 9 -49.27 5.47 -19.49
C TYR A 9 -49.01 5.03 -18.03
N ASP A 10 -50.11 4.57 -17.43
CA ASP A 10 -50.39 3.71 -16.27
C ASP A 10 -49.27 3.28 -15.32
N GLN A 11 -49.40 3.55 -14.01
CA GLN A 11 -50.23 2.85 -13.01
C GLN A 11 -49.75 1.44 -12.61
N ALA A 12 -49.30 1.40 -11.36
CA ALA A 12 -49.48 0.35 -10.35
C ALA A 12 -48.82 -1.01 -10.58
N MET A 13 -47.89 -1.37 -9.67
CA MET A 13 -48.15 -2.49 -8.77
C MET A 13 -47.51 -2.24 -7.40
N TYR A 14 -48.41 -2.11 -6.43
CA TYR A 14 -48.22 -2.21 -5.00
C TYR A 14 -47.60 -3.57 -4.64
N TYR A 15 -46.55 -3.60 -3.81
CA TYR A 15 -46.45 -4.55 -2.69
C TYR A 15 -45.32 -4.12 -1.73
N ASN A 16 -45.72 -3.59 -0.57
CA ASN A 16 -44.92 -3.53 0.65
C ASN A 16 -45.63 -4.46 1.64
N PRO A 17 -44.90 -5.36 2.32
CA PRO A 17 -45.01 -5.33 3.76
C PRO A 17 -43.68 -5.57 4.49
N GLN A 18 -43.38 -4.60 5.36
CA GLN A 18 -43.05 -4.77 6.77
C GLN A 18 -41.61 -5.20 7.15
N ASN A 19 -40.88 -4.17 7.61
CA ASN A 19 -40.36 -4.06 8.98
C ASN A 19 -39.44 -5.19 9.50
N TYR A 20 -38.14 -4.91 9.60
CA TYR A 20 -37.36 -5.14 10.84
C TYR A 20 -36.22 -4.12 10.89
N GLY A 21 -36.23 -3.28 11.92
CA GLY A 21 -35.24 -2.25 12.15
C GLY A 21 -33.86 -2.82 12.49
N TYR A 22 -32.83 -2.15 11.98
CA TYR A 22 -31.62 -1.83 12.74
C TYR A 22 -30.91 -0.67 12.01
N GLU A 23 -30.94 0.52 12.61
CA GLU A 23 -29.90 1.51 12.34
C GLU A 23 -28.57 0.89 12.77
N SER A 24 -27.64 0.72 11.82
CA SER A 24 -26.23 0.48 12.14
C SER A 24 -25.40 1.47 11.33
N THR A 25 -25.38 2.70 11.82
CA THR A 25 -24.27 3.62 11.59
C THR A 25 -23.03 2.99 12.22
N ASN A 26 -22.24 2.22 11.46
CA ASN A 26 -20.82 2.03 11.72
C ASN A 26 -20.12 1.24 10.60
N GLU A 27 -19.05 1.84 10.11
CA GLU A 27 -17.80 1.14 9.78
C GLU A 27 -17.82 0.12 8.62
N VAL A 28 -18.13 0.58 7.40
CA VAL A 28 -17.38 0.04 6.24
C VAL A 28 -16.04 0.77 6.22
N ARG A 29 -15.16 0.38 7.15
CA ARG A 29 -13.74 0.74 7.12
C ARG A 29 -13.23 0.45 5.72
N ASP A 30 -12.49 1.42 5.18
CA ASP A 30 -11.58 1.33 4.06
C ASP A 30 -11.03 -0.09 3.84
N MET A 31 -11.79 -0.94 3.15
CA MET A 31 -11.21 -1.99 2.34
C MET A 31 -10.68 -1.21 1.15
N GLU A 32 -9.48 -0.67 1.35
CA GLU A 32 -8.58 -0.19 0.31
C GLU A 32 -8.57 -1.31 -0.73
N LEU A 33 -9.41 -1.16 -1.77
CA LEU A 33 -9.46 -2.02 -2.93
C LEU A 33 -8.01 -2.02 -3.40
N GLU A 34 -7.32 -3.13 -3.18
CA GLU A 34 -5.97 -3.36 -3.68
C GLU A 34 -6.12 -3.40 -5.20
N ASP A 35 -6.19 -2.22 -5.82
CA ASP A 35 -6.42 -2.05 -7.25
C ASP A 35 -5.23 -2.71 -7.93
N TYR A 36 -5.47 -3.93 -8.42
CA TYR A 36 -4.48 -4.73 -9.07
C TYR A 36 -4.07 -3.99 -10.33
N ARG A 37 -2.97 -3.26 -10.27
CA ARG A 37 -2.40 -2.61 -11.43
C ARG A 37 -1.55 -3.67 -12.14
N PRO A 38 -1.80 -3.96 -13.44
CA PRO A 38 -0.96 -4.88 -14.19
C PRO A 38 0.53 -4.54 -14.10
N ASP A 39 0.87 -3.25 -13.99
CA ASP A 39 2.23 -2.75 -13.78
C ASP A 39 2.89 -3.26 -12.48
N ASP A 40 2.13 -3.57 -11.43
CA ASP A 40 2.69 -4.08 -10.17
C ASP A 40 3.37 -5.45 -10.35
N ALA A 41 2.91 -6.26 -11.31
CA ALA A 41 3.54 -7.54 -11.60
C ALA A 41 4.91 -7.36 -12.27
N GLU A 42 5.04 -6.34 -13.11
CA GLU A 42 6.26 -6.01 -13.86
C GLU A 42 7.33 -5.37 -12.95
N ASP A 43 6.92 -4.52 -12.01
CA ASP A 43 7.83 -3.84 -11.06
C ASP A 43 8.26 -4.76 -9.91
N ALA A 44 7.63 -5.91 -9.75
CA ALA A 44 7.91 -6.81 -8.64
C ALA A 44 9.28 -7.51 -8.80
N PRO A 45 10.05 -7.70 -7.72
CA PRO A 45 11.38 -8.30 -7.81
C PRO A 45 11.30 -9.71 -8.40
N THR A 46 12.14 -9.95 -9.42
CA THR A 46 12.24 -11.24 -10.12
C THR A 46 13.19 -12.21 -9.41
N SER A 47 14.02 -11.70 -8.49
CA SER A 47 15.00 -12.47 -7.71
C SER A 47 14.80 -12.28 -6.21
N PRO A 48 15.15 -13.28 -5.38
CA PRO A 48 15.17 -13.14 -3.93
C PRO A 48 16.24 -12.11 -3.50
N PRO A 49 16.11 -11.50 -2.31
CA PRO A 49 17.19 -10.72 -1.74
C PRO A 49 18.41 -11.61 -1.41
N PRO A 50 19.57 -11.00 -1.15
CA PRO A 50 20.72 -11.71 -0.59
C PRO A 50 20.34 -12.53 0.65
N SER A 51 20.80 -13.78 0.71
CA SER A 51 20.43 -14.70 1.81
C SER A 51 20.98 -14.25 3.17
N GLN A 52 22.08 -13.50 3.17
CA GLN A 52 22.69 -12.96 4.38
C GLN A 52 22.28 -11.51 4.55
N ALA A 53 21.85 -11.15 5.75
CA ALA A 53 21.61 -9.75 6.10
C ALA A 53 22.89 -8.92 5.88
N PRO A 54 22.76 -7.69 5.39
CA PRO A 54 23.90 -6.82 5.10
C PRO A 54 24.59 -6.40 6.39
N SER A 55 25.89 -6.13 6.32
CA SER A 55 26.63 -5.49 7.41
C SER A 55 26.26 -4.01 7.48
N LEU A 56 25.35 -3.68 8.40
CA LEU A 56 24.83 -2.33 8.60
C LEU A 56 25.81 -1.50 9.46
N PRO A 57 26.04 -0.21 9.13
CA PRO A 57 26.80 0.68 10.00
C PRO A 57 26.03 0.89 11.32
N SER A 58 26.76 1.18 12.41
CA SER A 58 26.16 1.43 13.73
C SER A 58 25.14 2.59 13.71
N THR A 59 25.33 3.56 12.82
CA THR A 59 24.41 4.68 12.59
C THR A 59 23.05 4.26 12.04
N PHE A 60 22.91 3.05 11.49
CA PHE A 60 21.63 2.55 10.96
C PHE A 60 20.59 2.32 12.07
N ALA A 61 21.04 2.10 13.31
CA ALA A 61 20.15 2.00 14.46
C ALA A 61 19.51 3.36 14.82
N SER A 62 20.13 4.47 14.44
CA SER A 62 19.60 5.81 14.65
C SER A 62 18.58 6.15 13.56
N PRO A 63 17.45 6.79 13.91
CA PRO A 63 16.45 7.17 12.93
C PRO A 63 17.00 8.26 11.99
N ALA A 64 16.85 8.02 10.69
CA ALA A 64 17.19 8.99 9.66
C ALA A 64 16.15 10.13 9.63
N GLN A 65 16.61 11.32 9.23
CA GLN A 65 15.73 12.47 9.03
C GLN A 65 14.73 12.16 7.90
N ALA A 66 13.43 12.26 8.20
CA ALA A 66 12.36 11.89 7.25
C ALA A 66 12.43 12.66 5.92
N GLY A 67 12.95 13.90 5.91
CA GLY A 67 13.13 14.70 4.70
C GLY A 67 14.06 14.08 3.66
N ASN A 68 15.03 13.29 4.09
CA ASN A 68 15.99 12.62 3.20
C ASN A 68 15.51 11.25 2.72
N MET A 69 14.55 10.65 3.43
CA MET A 69 14.07 9.28 3.18
C MET A 69 13.51 9.12 1.77
N LYS A 70 12.70 10.09 1.32
CA LYS A 70 12.12 10.09 -0.02
C LYS A 70 13.21 10.05 -1.10
N SER A 71 14.19 10.94 -1.01
CA SER A 71 15.28 11.02 -1.99
C SER A 71 16.12 9.74 -2.02
N TRP A 72 16.42 9.17 -0.85
CA TRP A 72 17.16 7.91 -0.76
C TRP A 72 16.38 6.76 -1.38
N MET A 73 15.08 6.65 -1.11
CA MET A 73 14.24 5.60 -1.70
C MET A 73 14.09 5.75 -3.21
N CYS A 74 14.01 6.98 -3.73
CA CYS A 74 14.02 7.21 -5.18
C CYS A 74 15.28 6.64 -5.85
N ASN A 75 16.45 6.79 -5.22
CA ASN A 75 17.71 6.26 -5.75
C ASN A 75 17.84 4.73 -5.61
N CYS A 76 16.94 4.11 -4.86
CA CYS A 76 16.94 2.68 -4.56
C CYS A 76 15.79 1.92 -5.23
N LEU A 77 14.96 2.60 -6.03
CA LEU A 77 13.88 1.97 -6.80
C LEU A 77 14.44 0.81 -7.64
N GLY A 78 13.70 -0.30 -7.64
CA GLY A 78 14.09 -1.49 -8.41
C GLY A 78 15.28 -2.27 -7.83
N ARG A 79 15.70 -2.01 -6.59
CA ARG A 79 16.84 -2.68 -5.94
C ARG A 79 16.51 -3.17 -4.54
N TRP A 80 17.08 -4.31 -4.15
CA TRP A 80 16.96 -4.79 -2.79
C TRP A 80 17.68 -3.86 -1.80
N GLY A 81 16.97 -3.52 -0.73
CA GLY A 81 17.49 -2.79 0.39
C GLY A 81 17.02 -3.36 1.72
N TYR A 82 17.61 -2.85 2.78
CA TYR A 82 17.29 -3.20 4.14
C TYR A 82 16.56 -2.04 4.81
N LEU A 83 15.36 -2.33 5.32
CA LEU A 83 14.46 -1.36 5.91
C LEU A 83 14.30 -1.65 7.40
N ARG A 84 14.41 -0.58 8.20
CA ARG A 84 14.16 -0.60 9.63
C ARG A 84 12.93 0.22 9.95
N LEU A 85 11.98 -0.40 10.63
CA LEU A 85 10.79 0.26 11.14
C LEU A 85 11.02 0.80 12.56
N HIS A 86 10.33 1.88 12.91
CA HIS A 86 10.31 2.40 14.29
C HIS A 86 9.67 1.40 15.26
N ARG A 87 8.63 0.71 14.81
CA ARG A 87 7.94 -0.34 15.56
C ARG A 87 7.90 -1.61 14.72
N PRO A 88 8.08 -2.80 15.33
CA PRO A 88 7.98 -4.06 14.59
C PRO A 88 6.62 -4.18 13.89
N GLY A 89 6.64 -4.56 12.63
CA GLY A 89 5.45 -4.90 11.86
C GLY A 89 5.24 -6.42 11.77
N PRO A 90 4.29 -6.89 10.94
CA PRO A 90 4.05 -8.33 10.73
C PRO A 90 5.26 -9.08 10.16
N PHE A 91 6.16 -8.35 9.48
CA PHE A 91 7.39 -8.90 8.88
C PHE A 91 8.63 -8.67 9.75
N GLY A 92 8.44 -8.23 11.01
CA GLY A 92 9.52 -7.86 11.92
C GLY A 92 9.83 -6.36 11.88
N ARG A 93 10.92 -5.98 12.55
CA ARG A 93 11.40 -4.59 12.61
C ARG A 93 12.39 -4.27 11.50
N ASP A 94 13.26 -5.23 11.21
CA ASP A 94 14.37 -5.12 10.28
C ASP A 94 14.11 -6.15 9.16
N LEU A 95 13.96 -5.71 7.91
CA LEU A 95 13.48 -6.56 6.82
C LEU A 95 14.06 -6.17 5.46
N TRP A 96 14.15 -7.15 4.57
CA TRP A 96 14.43 -6.91 3.15
C TRP A 96 13.24 -6.23 2.49
N PHE A 97 13.51 -5.15 1.77
CA PHE A 97 12.53 -4.32 1.11
C PHE A 97 13.02 -3.91 -0.28
N PHE A 98 12.15 -4.05 -1.27
CA PHE A 98 12.36 -3.71 -2.67
C PHE A 98 11.35 -2.61 -3.04
N PRO A 99 11.76 -1.32 -3.02
CA PRO A 99 10.84 -0.23 -3.33
C PRO A 99 10.54 -0.20 -4.83
N THR A 100 9.26 -0.08 -5.17
CA THR A 100 8.77 0.04 -6.56
C THR A 100 8.11 1.39 -6.81
N GLU A 101 7.52 2.00 -5.78
CA GLU A 101 6.86 3.29 -5.92
C GLU A 101 7.13 4.20 -4.71
N VAL A 102 7.60 5.41 -4.99
CA VAL A 102 7.84 6.44 -3.96
C VAL A 102 6.77 7.52 -4.08
N ARG A 103 5.91 7.63 -3.05
CA ARG A 103 4.80 8.59 -2.98
C ARG A 103 5.16 9.76 -2.06
N ARG A 104 4.23 10.72 -1.95
CA ARG A 104 4.42 11.92 -1.11
C ARG A 104 4.52 11.58 0.39
N SER A 105 3.78 10.59 0.86
CA SER A 105 3.66 10.24 2.28
C SER A 105 4.31 8.91 2.67
N GLY A 106 4.79 8.14 1.70
CA GLY A 106 5.37 6.83 1.93
C GLY A 106 5.92 6.18 0.68
N VAL A 107 6.24 4.90 0.81
CA VAL A 107 6.82 4.05 -0.22
C VAL A 107 6.05 2.73 -0.28
N SER A 108 5.85 2.23 -1.48
CA SER A 108 5.28 0.92 -1.75
C SER A 108 6.33 0.03 -2.41
N GLY A 109 6.22 -1.27 -2.19
CA GLY A 109 7.18 -2.22 -2.71
C GLY A 109 6.93 -3.63 -2.20
N TYR A 110 7.98 -4.44 -2.22
CA TYR A 110 7.92 -5.85 -1.84
C TYR A 110 8.87 -6.15 -0.69
N THR A 111 8.40 -6.94 0.27
CA THR A 111 9.26 -7.59 1.26
C THR A 111 9.43 -9.07 0.94
N TRP A 112 10.46 -9.70 1.53
CA TRP A 112 10.74 -11.13 1.36
C TRP A 112 10.69 -11.85 2.71
N GLN A 113 9.76 -12.79 2.86
CA GLN A 113 9.63 -13.60 4.07
C GLN A 113 9.23 -15.03 3.70
N GLY A 114 9.90 -16.03 4.29
CA GLY A 114 9.57 -17.44 4.07
C GLY A 114 9.65 -17.88 2.61
N GLY A 115 10.60 -17.33 1.84
CA GLY A 115 10.78 -17.64 0.43
C GLY A 115 9.72 -17.05 -0.51
N ARG A 116 8.91 -16.08 -0.04
CA ARG A 116 7.88 -15.43 -0.83
C ARG A 116 8.01 -13.92 -0.77
N ARG A 117 7.78 -13.27 -1.91
CA ARG A 117 7.58 -11.82 -1.98
C ARG A 117 6.18 -11.44 -1.50
N ARG A 118 6.06 -10.35 -0.75
CA ARG A 118 4.78 -9.79 -0.28
C ARG A 118 4.74 -8.30 -0.59
N LYS A 119 3.67 -7.84 -1.23
CA LYS A 119 3.45 -6.41 -1.47
C LYS A 119 3.17 -5.72 -0.13
N VAL A 120 3.80 -4.59 0.11
CA VAL A 120 3.67 -3.81 1.35
C VAL A 120 3.82 -2.32 1.06
N SER A 121 3.22 -1.51 1.91
CA SER A 121 3.31 -0.05 1.87
C SER A 121 3.65 0.48 3.26
N TYR A 122 4.59 1.43 3.33
CA TYR A 122 5.02 2.06 4.57
C TYR A 122 4.98 3.58 4.44
N ARG A 123 4.36 4.26 5.41
CA ARG A 123 4.47 5.71 5.57
C ARG A 123 5.88 6.05 6.04
N TYR A 124 6.43 7.20 5.63
CA TYR A 124 7.78 7.59 6.07
C TYR A 124 7.93 7.68 7.59
N GLN A 125 6.86 8.05 8.30
CA GLN A 125 6.81 8.08 9.77
C GLN A 125 6.95 6.70 10.43
N GLN A 126 6.75 5.62 9.70
CA GLN A 126 6.94 4.24 10.19
C GLN A 126 8.38 3.76 9.99
N ILE A 127 9.13 4.41 9.11
CA ILE A 127 10.46 3.99 8.67
C ILE A 127 11.49 4.75 9.49
N SER A 128 12.23 4.00 10.30
CA SER A 128 13.36 4.54 11.05
C SER A 128 14.57 4.74 10.15
N ASN A 129 14.91 3.76 9.31
CA ASN A 129 16.08 3.85 8.44
C ASN A 129 15.92 2.94 7.22
N PHE A 130 16.64 3.25 6.15
CA PHE A 130 16.64 2.46 4.92
C PHE A 130 17.97 2.61 4.18
N MET A 131 18.46 1.51 3.63
CA MET A 131 19.61 1.51 2.73
C MET A 131 19.45 0.45 1.65
N CYS A 132 19.93 0.73 0.44
CA CYS A 132 19.96 -0.26 -0.65
C CYS A 132 21.39 -0.63 -1.04
N PHE A 133 21.53 -1.80 -1.66
CA PHE A 133 22.81 -2.36 -2.07
C PHE A 133 22.90 -2.39 -3.60
N ALA A 134 24.10 -2.20 -4.14
CA ALA A 134 24.38 -2.27 -5.58
C ALA A 134 24.59 -3.71 -6.02
#